data_AF-A0A2W6DZG2-F1
#
_entry.id   AF-A0A2W6DZG2-F1
#
_cell.length_a   1.000
_cell.length_b   1.000
_cell.length_c   1.000
_cell.angle_alpha   90.00
_cell.angle_beta   90.00
_cell.angle_gamma   90.00
#
_symmetry.space_group_name_H-M   'P 1'
#
loop_
_entity.id
_entity.type
_entity.pdbx_description
1 polymer ?
#
loop_
_entity_poly.entity_id
_entity_poly.type
_entity_poly.pdbx_seq_one_letter_code
_entity_poly.pdbx_strand_id
1 'polypeptide(L)' 'MRAAAQRAGKGLSSWLGEAAAAKLRAEALKEFLDEWERDHGALTAAELERAERELGLRMADPAA' A
#
# COMPACT_ATOMS: atom_id res chain seq x y z
N MET A 1 -8.01 -7.26 19.03
CA MET A 1 -7.03 -8.35 18.78
C MET A 1 -7.71 -9.73 18.76
N ARG A 2 -8.14 -10.33 19.89
CA ARG A 2 -8.74 -11.69 19.90
C ARG A 2 -10.04 -11.83 19.06
N ALA A 3 -10.85 -10.77 18.97
CA ALA A 3 -12.11 -10.77 18.20
C ALA A 3 -11.94 -10.67 16.67
N ALA A 4 -10.74 -10.36 16.18
CA ALA A 4 -10.44 -10.34 14.74
C ALA A 4 -10.07 -11.75 14.24
N ALA A 5 -9.31 -12.50 15.04
CA ALA A 5 -8.91 -13.87 14.72
C ALA A 5 -10.10 -14.84 14.59
N GLN A 6 -11.14 -14.71 15.44
CA GLN A 6 -12.31 -15.60 15.37
C GLN A 6 -13.19 -15.38 14.13
N ARG A 7 -13.18 -14.19 13.51
CA ARG A 7 -13.98 -13.89 12.31
C ARG A 7 -13.38 -14.42 11.01
N ALA A 8 -12.10 -14.81 11.01
CA ALA A 8 -11.39 -15.26 9.82
C ALA A 8 -11.37 -16.80 9.64
N GLY A 9 -11.88 -17.60 10.59
CA GLY A 9 -11.87 -19.06 10.51
C GLY A 9 -10.47 -19.71 10.47
N LYS A 10 -9.40 -18.93 10.68
CA LYS A 10 -8.00 -19.36 10.67
C LYS A 10 -7.43 -19.34 12.09
N GLY A 11 -6.64 -20.35 12.46
CA GLY A 11 -5.99 -20.40 13.78
C GLY A 11 -5.14 -19.17 14.06
N LEU A 12 -5.06 -18.74 15.33
CA LEU A 12 -4.35 -17.52 15.76
C LEU A 12 -2.92 -17.40 15.20
N SER A 13 -2.19 -18.52 15.11
CA SER A 13 -0.84 -18.57 14.55
C SER A 13 -0.80 -18.26 13.05
N SER A 14 -1.81 -18.70 12.28
CA SER A 14 -1.94 -18.36 10.86
C SER A 14 -2.23 -16.87 10.67
N TRP A 15 -3.10 -16.30 11.52
CA TRP A 15 -3.40 -14.87 11.50
C TRP A 15 -2.16 -14.03 11.83
N LEU A 16 -1.37 -14.45 12.83
CA LEU A 16 -0.10 -13.79 13.16
C LEU A 16 0.93 -13.90 12.03
N GLY A 17 1.03 -15.06 11.38
CA GLY A 17 1.92 -15.25 10.23
C GLY A 17 1.57 -14.32 9.06
N GLU A 18 0.28 -14.20 8.74
CA GLU A 18 -0.19 -13.27 7.70
C GLU A 18 0.09 -11.81 8.06
N ALA A 19 -0.15 -11.40 9.31
CA ALA A 19 0.14 -10.05 9.79
C ALA A 19 1.64 -9.73 9.77
N ALA A 20 2.49 -10.68 10.19
CA ALA A 20 3.94 -10.53 10.14
C ALA A 20 4.44 -10.39 8.70
N ALA A 21 3.92 -11.21 7.78
CA ALA A 21 4.29 -11.14 6.37
C ALA A 21 3.80 -9.83 5.71
N ALA A 22 2.63 -9.32 6.09
CA ALA A 22 2.15 -8.02 5.63
C ALA A 22 3.05 -6.87 6.13
N LYS A 23 3.47 -6.92 7.39
CA LYS A 23 4.39 -5.95 7.98
C LYS A 23 5.74 -5.95 7.27
N LEU A 24 6.35 -7.11 7.06
CA LEU A 24 7.64 -7.22 6.38
C LEU A 24 7.59 -6.68 4.94
N ARG A 25 6.50 -6.92 4.21
CA ARG A 25 6.32 -6.35 2.87
C ARG A 25 6.19 -4.83 2.89
N ALA A 26 5.48 -4.27 3.88
CA ALA A 26 5.35 -2.83 4.03
C ALA A 26 6.70 -2.17 4.37
N GLU A 27 7.50 -2.81 5.23
CA GLU A 27 8.85 -2.34 5.59
C GLU A 27 9.79 -2.38 4.38
N ALA A 28 9.81 -3.49 3.62
CA ALA A 28 10.60 -3.59 2.41
C ALA A 28 10.18 -2.59 1.32
N LEU A 29 8.87 -2.36 1.15
CA LEU A 29 8.36 -1.36 0.23
C LEU A 29 8.79 0.05 0.65
N LYS A 30 8.75 0.36 1.94
CA LYS A 30 9.21 1.65 2.46
C LYS A 30 10.68 1.87 2.15
N GLU A 31 11.55 0.90 2.44
CA GLU A 31 12.98 1.00 2.15
C GLU A 31 13.26 1.23 0.66
N PHE A 32 12.57 0.49 -0.20
CA PHE A 32 12.65 0.68 -1.65
C PHE A 32 12.23 2.09 -2.09
N LEU A 33 11.14 2.62 -1.54
CA LEU A 33 10.67 3.97 -1.85
C LEU A 33 11.64 5.04 -1.34
N ASP A 34 12.19 4.86 -0.14
CA ASP A 34 13.18 5.78 0.43
C ASP A 34 14.47 5.82 -0.44
N GLU A 35 14.93 4.67 -0.95
CA GLU A 35 16.07 4.61 -1.88
C GLU A 35 15.76 5.21 -3.25
N TRP A 36 14.59 4.90 -3.81
CA TRP A 36 14.16 5.47 -5.08
C TRP A 36 14.06 7.00 -5.02
N GLU A 37 13.48 7.54 -3.94
CA GLU A 37 13.32 8.98 -3.71
C GLU A 37 14.66 9.67 -3.49
N ARG A 38 15.64 9.01 -2.86
CA ARG A 38 17.01 9.53 -2.78
C ARG A 38 17.63 9.72 -4.16
N ASP A 39 17.40 8.79 -5.07
CA ASP A 39 18.06 8.76 -6.38
C ASP A 39 17.33 9.64 -7.42
N HIS A 40 16.01 9.82 -7.29
CA HIS A 40 15.17 10.51 -8.29
C HIS A 40 14.51 11.80 -7.76
N GLY A 41 14.52 12.02 -6.45
CA GLY A 41 13.72 13.05 -5.79
C GLY A 41 12.27 12.62 -5.54
N ALA A 42 11.58 13.37 -4.69
CA ALA A 42 10.17 13.16 -4.39
C ALA A 42 9.31 13.41 -5.64
N LEU A 43 8.31 12.55 -5.89
CA LEU A 43 7.28 12.85 -6.89
C LEU A 43 6.50 14.09 -6.45
N THR A 44 6.54 15.13 -7.26
CA THR A 44 5.80 16.36 -6.99
C THR A 44 4.31 16.17 -7.27
N ALA A 45 3.47 16.97 -6.62
CA ALA A 45 2.04 16.97 -6.89
C ALA A 45 1.75 17.18 -8.39
N ALA A 46 2.46 18.10 -9.06
CA ALA A 46 2.27 18.37 -10.48
C ALA A 46 2.61 17.15 -11.37
N GLU A 47 3.64 16.37 -11.03
CA GLU A 47 4.00 15.15 -11.73
C GLU A 47 2.97 14.05 -11.52
N LEU A 48 2.47 13.88 -10.29
CA LEU A 48 1.37 12.98 -10.00
C LEU A 48 0.11 13.38 -10.78
N GLU A 49 -0.22 14.67 -10.80
CA GLU A 49 -1.39 15.15 -11.51
C GLU A 49 -1.30 14.93 -13.02
N ARG A 50 -0.08 15.03 -13.57
CA ARG A 50 0.18 14.73 -14.98
C ARG A 50 0.05 13.24 -15.25
N ALA A 51 0.66 12.39 -14.41
CA ALA A 51 0.58 10.95 -14.52
C ALA A 51 -0.89 10.45 -14.44
N GLU A 52 -1.68 11.00 -13.52
CA GLU A 52 -3.12 10.69 -13.41
C GLU A 52 -3.92 11.02 -14.68
N ARG A 53 -3.57 12.13 -15.37
CA ARG A 53 -4.19 12.48 -16.66
C ARG A 53 -3.74 11.54 -17.78
N GLU A 54 -2.45 11.25 -17.86
CA GLU A 54 -1.88 10.35 -18.88
C GLU A 54 -2.38 8.91 -18.73
N LEU A 55 -2.59 8.46 -17.49
CA LEU A 55 -3.13 7.13 -17.17
C LEU A 55 -4.67 7.06 -17.18
N GLY A 56 -5.36 8.19 -17.38
CA GLY A 56 -6.83 8.25 -17.39
C GLY A 56 -7.49 7.93 -16.04
N LEU A 57 -6.74 7.96 -14.93
CA LEU A 57 -7.23 7.60 -13.59
C LEU A 57 -8.20 8.66 -13.01
N ARG A 58 -8.15 9.89 -13.52
CA ARG A 58 -8.98 11.01 -13.06
C ARG A 58 -10.39 11.05 -13.70
N MET A 59 -10.86 9.94 -14.25
CA MET A 59 -12.21 9.76 -14.83
C MET A 59 -13.05 8.68 -14.10
N ALA A 60 -12.86 8.51 -12.79
CA ALA A 60 -13.87 7.86 -11.95
C ALA A 60 -14.56 8.93 -11.11
N ASP A 61 -15.68 9.45 -11.62
CA ASP A 61 -16.66 10.18 -10.82
C ASP A 61 -17.35 9.18 -9.88
N PRO A 62 -17.22 9.27 -8.54
CA PRO A 62 -18.00 8.46 -7.62
C PRO A 62 -19.39 9.09 -7.44
N ALA A 63 -20.19 9.04 -8.50
CA ALA A 63 -21.63 9.28 -8.47
C ALA A 63 -22.34 8.24 -9.35
N ALA A 64 -22.26 6.96 -8.95
CA ALA A 64 -23.15 5.89 -9.39
C ALA A 64 -23.26 4.81 -8.31
#